data_AF-A0A0M3BBD9-F1
#
_entry.id   AF-A0A0M3BBD9-F1
#
_cell.length_a   1.000
_cell.length_b   1.000
_cell.length_c   1.000
_cell.angle_alpha   90.00
_cell.angle_beta   90.00
_cell.angle_gamma   90.00
#
_symmetry.space_group_name_H-M   'P 1'
#
loop_
_entity.id
_entity.type
_entity.pdbx_description
1 polymer ?
#
loop_
_entity_poly.entity_id
_entity_poly.type
_entity_poly.pdbx_seq_one_letter_code
_entity_poly.pdbx_strand_id
1 'polypeptide(L)'
;MAKLSFSAAVSGWAEKVPEAIEAVRNESAKDVVREMNTPDFEGGRLPWETGFLWASLMASTSAMPRINPNAKPVDGRTYTFDFATIEAVITGSSLEDDLFFGYTAAYAGHQEYGANGRPGTGFVRLAAQNWPVHVNRNAAKVRKAFGL
;
A
#
# COMPACT_ATOMS: atom_id res chain seq x y z
N MET A 1 -8.18 -40.48 17.34
CA MET A 1 -8.01 -39.49 16.26
C MET A 1 -7.50 -40.23 15.03
N ALA A 2 -8.27 -40.27 13.95
CA ALA A 2 -7.79 -40.87 12.71
C ALA A 2 -6.65 -40.00 12.15
N LYS A 3 -5.44 -40.56 11.99
CA LYS A 3 -4.37 -39.90 11.23
C LYS A 3 -4.84 -39.85 9.77
N LEU A 4 -4.96 -38.64 9.21
CA LEU A 4 -5.12 -38.47 7.77
C LEU A 4 -4.01 -39.26 7.06
N SER A 5 -4.32 -39.80 5.87
CA SER A 5 -3.25 -40.31 5.01
C SER A 5 -2.28 -39.15 4.70
N PHE A 6 -1.02 -39.49 4.45
CA PHE A 6 -0.03 -38.48 4.04
C PHE A 6 -0.51 -37.69 2.82
N SER A 7 -1.14 -38.35 1.85
CA SER A 7 -1.74 -37.69 0.68
C SER A 7 -2.80 -36.65 1.06
N ALA A 8 -3.71 -36.96 1.98
CA ALA A 8 -4.75 -36.03 2.41
C ALA A 8 -4.17 -34.82 3.17
N ALA A 9 -3.10 -35.03 3.94
CA ALA A 9 -2.40 -33.94 4.62
C ALA A 9 -1.69 -32.99 3.63
N VAL A 10 -1.05 -33.53 2.59
CA VAL A 10 -0.40 -32.72 1.54
C VAL A 10 -1.43 -31.96 0.71
N SER A 11 -2.54 -32.60 0.31
CA SER A 11 -3.62 -31.95 -0.43
C SER A 11 -4.24 -30.79 0.35
N GLY A 12 -4.58 -31.01 1.63
CA GLY A 12 -5.15 -29.95 2.46
C GLY A 12 -4.18 -28.80 2.78
N TRP A 13 -2.86 -29.05 2.74
CA TRP A 13 -1.87 -27.97 2.76
C TRP A 13 -1.84 -27.22 1.43
N ALA A 14 -1.77 -27.93 0.31
CA ALA A 14 -1.66 -27.35 -1.02
C ALA A 14 -2.85 -26.44 -1.37
N GLU A 15 -4.07 -26.80 -0.93
CA GLU A 15 -5.28 -26.00 -1.13
C GLU A 15 -5.21 -24.62 -0.45
N LYS A 16 -4.47 -24.49 0.66
CA LYS A 16 -4.35 -23.23 1.41
C LYS A 16 -3.28 -22.29 0.87
N VAL A 17 -2.30 -22.82 0.13
CA VAL A 17 -1.12 -22.05 -0.30
C VAL A 17 -1.50 -20.87 -1.20
N PRO A 18 -2.38 -21.00 -2.22
CA PRO A 18 -2.77 -19.86 -3.06
C PRO A 18 -3.36 -18.70 -2.27
N GLU A 19 -4.34 -18.99 -1.40
CA GLU A 19 -4.99 -17.99 -0.54
C GLU A 19 -3.99 -17.34 0.43
N ALA A 20 -3.04 -18.11 0.95
CA ALA A 20 -2.00 -17.58 1.81
C ALA A 20 -1.06 -16.62 1.07
N ILE A 21 -0.66 -16.94 -0.17
CA ILE A 21 0.17 -16.06 -1.00
C ILE A 21 -0.58 -14.74 -1.27
N GLU A 22 -1.84 -14.84 -1.67
CA GLU A 22 -2.70 -13.68 -1.92
C GLU A 22 -2.86 -12.79 -0.68
N ALA A 23 -3.14 -13.39 0.47
CA ALA A 23 -3.26 -12.67 1.73
C ALA A 23 -1.96 -11.92 2.08
N VAL A 24 -0.79 -12.56 1.93
CA VAL A 24 0.50 -11.90 2.21
C VAL A 24 0.74 -10.74 1.26
N ARG A 25 0.54 -10.92 -0.04
CA ARG A 25 0.77 -9.88 -1.05
C ARG A 25 -0.17 -8.69 -0.84
N ASN A 26 -1.46 -8.95 -0.66
CA ASN A 26 -2.47 -7.91 -0.52
C ASN A 26 -2.32 -7.13 0.79
N GLU A 27 -2.11 -7.80 1.92
CA GLU A 27 -1.91 -7.10 3.20
C GLU A 27 -0.59 -6.32 3.23
N SER A 28 0.47 -6.82 2.58
CA SER A 28 1.73 -6.10 2.50
C SER A 28 1.63 -4.85 1.62
N ALA A 29 0.89 -4.93 0.51
CA ALA A 29 0.61 -3.76 -0.33
C ALA A 29 -0.18 -2.71 0.46
N LYS A 30 -1.24 -3.13 1.18
CA LYS A 30 -2.00 -2.24 2.05
C LYS A 30 -1.11 -1.57 3.11
N ASP A 31 -0.20 -2.31 3.73
CA ASP A 31 0.70 -1.77 4.76
C ASP A 31 1.71 -0.75 4.19
N VAL A 32 2.24 -0.96 2.98
CA VAL A 32 3.04 0.06 2.28
C VAL A 32 2.21 1.33 2.03
N VAL A 33 0.99 1.18 1.51
CA VAL A 33 0.10 2.31 1.21
C VAL A 33 -0.27 3.07 2.49
N ARG A 34 -0.54 2.36 3.58
CA ARG A 34 -0.79 2.99 4.89
C ARG A 34 0.43 3.77 5.35
N GLU A 35 1.62 3.19 5.27
CA GLU A 35 2.85 3.87 5.70
C GLU A 35 3.13 5.13 4.86
N MET A 36 3.08 5.04 3.53
CA MET A 36 3.32 6.21 2.66
C MET A 36 2.26 7.30 2.86
N ASN A 37 1.03 6.93 3.23
CA ASN A 37 -0.08 7.85 3.40
C ASN A 37 -0.35 8.24 4.86
N THR A 38 0.53 7.89 5.80
CA THR A 38 0.41 8.32 7.20
C THR A 38 0.90 9.77 7.32
N PRO A 39 0.05 10.72 7.76
CA PRO A 39 0.44 12.10 7.97
C PRO A 39 1.56 12.27 9.01
N ASP A 40 2.36 13.31 8.85
CA ASP A 40 3.44 13.67 9.77
C ASP A 40 2.98 13.93 11.21
N PHE A 41 1.83 14.58 11.40
CA PHE A 41 1.24 14.80 12.73
C PHE A 41 0.75 13.50 13.39
N GLU A 42 0.58 12.41 12.63
CA GLU A 42 0.27 11.06 13.14
C GLU A 42 1.52 10.17 13.29
N GLY A 43 2.72 10.76 13.13
CA GLY A 43 4.00 10.06 13.23
C GLY A 43 4.50 9.44 11.93
N GLY A 44 3.83 9.73 10.81
CA GLY A 44 4.27 9.36 9.46
C GLY A 44 5.22 10.37 8.83
N ARG A 45 5.30 10.37 7.50
CA ARG A 45 6.19 11.25 6.71
C ARG A 45 5.47 12.11 5.70
N LEU A 46 4.18 11.87 5.49
CA LEU A 46 3.39 12.61 4.54
C LEU A 46 3.10 14.00 5.11
N PRO A 47 3.56 15.09 4.45
CA PRO A 47 3.29 16.43 4.94
C PRO A 47 1.80 16.74 4.94
N TRP A 48 1.28 17.23 6.06
CA TRP A 48 -0.11 17.66 6.17
C TRP A 48 -0.25 19.18 6.21
N GLU A 49 -1.19 19.69 5.42
CA GLU A 49 -1.62 21.09 5.47
C GLU A 49 -3.13 21.19 5.26
N THR A 50 -3.60 20.86 4.05
CA THR A 50 -5.03 20.88 3.67
C THR A 50 -5.65 19.48 3.53
N GLY A 51 -4.81 18.44 3.61
CA GLY A 51 -5.17 17.07 3.25
C GLY A 51 -5.23 16.80 1.74
N PHE A 52 -4.96 17.79 0.88
CA PHE A 52 -5.03 17.60 -0.57
C PHE A 52 -4.03 16.57 -1.09
N LEU A 53 -2.77 16.64 -0.64
CA LEU A 53 -1.75 15.67 -1.02
C LEU A 53 -2.17 14.25 -0.59
N TRP A 54 -2.58 14.10 0.66
CA TRP A 54 -3.10 12.85 1.22
C TRP A 54 -4.26 12.25 0.43
N ALA A 55 -5.22 13.09 0.04
CA ALA A 55 -6.37 12.69 -0.76
C ALA A 55 -6.06 12.47 -2.25
N SER A 56 -4.87 12.88 -2.73
CA SER A 56 -4.49 12.76 -4.15
C SER A 56 -3.90 11.40 -4.52
N LEU A 57 -3.77 10.50 -3.55
CA LEU A 57 -3.28 9.14 -3.76
C LEU A 57 -4.28 8.35 -4.61
N MET A 58 -3.78 7.68 -5.63
CA MET A 58 -4.55 6.79 -6.49
C MET A 58 -3.85 5.43 -6.62
N ALA A 59 -4.63 4.40 -6.90
CA ALA A 59 -4.16 3.06 -7.23
C ALA A 59 -4.57 2.68 -8.66
N SER A 60 -3.77 1.84 -9.31
CA SER A 60 -4.03 1.33 -10.66
C SER A 60 -3.29 0.01 -10.88
N THR A 61 -3.85 -0.87 -11.69
CA THR A 61 -3.18 -2.09 -12.19
C THR A 61 -2.64 -1.94 -13.61
N SER A 62 -3.00 -0.86 -14.32
CA SER A 62 -2.66 -0.68 -15.73
C SER A 62 -1.43 0.19 -15.96
N ALA A 63 -1.26 1.24 -15.15
CA ALA A 63 -0.16 2.19 -15.27
C ALA A 63 -0.05 3.07 -14.02
N MET A 64 1.15 3.61 -13.78
CA MET A 64 1.42 4.57 -12.71
C MET A 64 0.53 5.82 -12.80
N PRO A 65 -0.26 6.13 -11.76
CA PRO A 65 -0.96 7.41 -11.65
C PRO A 65 0.04 8.57 -11.73
N ARG A 66 -0.22 9.53 -12.61
CA ARG A 66 0.71 10.63 -12.91
C ARG A 66 0.33 11.89 -12.17
N ILE A 67 1.35 12.66 -11.80
CA ILE A 67 1.18 14.02 -11.30
C ILE A 67 0.46 14.86 -12.37
N ASN A 68 -0.58 15.57 -11.94
CA ASN A 68 -1.26 16.56 -12.74
C ASN A 68 -0.75 17.96 -12.33
N PRO A 69 -0.06 18.71 -13.21
CA PRO A 69 0.47 20.04 -12.90
C PRO A 69 -0.58 21.07 -12.47
N ASN A 70 -1.85 20.84 -12.84
CA ASN A 70 -2.97 21.71 -12.51
C ASN A 70 -3.71 21.27 -11.23
N ALA A 71 -3.38 20.10 -10.65
CA ALA A 71 -4.00 19.61 -9.42
C ALA A 71 -3.40 20.33 -8.20
N LYS A 72 -4.11 21.35 -7.73
CA LYS A 72 -3.76 22.18 -6.57
C LYS A 72 -4.93 22.24 -5.58
N PRO A 73 -4.66 22.42 -4.28
CA PRO A 73 -5.72 22.65 -3.30
C PRO A 73 -6.48 23.93 -3.65
N VAL A 74 -7.76 23.94 -3.30
CA VAL A 74 -8.59 25.16 -3.30
C VAL A 74 -8.49 25.79 -1.92
N ASP A 75 -8.26 27.09 -1.87
CA ASP A 75 -8.11 27.82 -0.60
C ASP A 75 -9.35 27.63 0.29
N GLY A 76 -9.10 27.33 1.57
CA GLY A 76 -10.14 27.07 2.56
C GLY A 76 -10.83 25.70 2.44
N ARG A 77 -10.45 24.85 1.47
CA ARG A 77 -11.01 23.51 1.32
C ARG A 77 -10.17 22.46 2.05
N THR A 78 -10.85 21.61 2.81
CA THR A 78 -10.30 20.38 3.38
C THR A 78 -10.66 19.19 2.50
N TYR A 79 -9.76 18.21 2.46
CA TYR A 79 -9.92 17.01 1.64
C TYR A 79 -9.93 15.76 2.52
N THR A 80 -10.79 14.82 2.16
CA THR A 80 -10.90 13.51 2.80
C THR A 80 -10.34 12.45 1.87
N PHE A 81 -9.61 11.48 2.42
CA PHE A 81 -9.11 10.32 1.71
C PHE A 81 -9.94 9.10 2.09
N ASP A 82 -10.29 8.31 1.08
CA ASP A 82 -10.99 7.05 1.25
C ASP A 82 -10.07 5.89 0.87
N PHE A 83 -9.53 5.22 1.90
CA PHE A 83 -8.65 4.06 1.72
C PHE A 83 -9.37 2.88 1.05
N ALA A 84 -10.70 2.79 1.14
CA ALA A 84 -11.46 1.70 0.54
C ALA A 84 -11.28 1.65 -0.98
N THR A 85 -11.09 2.80 -1.63
CA THR A 85 -10.80 2.87 -3.08
C THR A 85 -9.49 2.19 -3.45
N ILE A 86 -8.46 2.32 -2.59
CA ILE A 86 -7.16 1.67 -2.80
C ILE A 86 -7.26 0.17 -2.50
N GLU A 87 -7.94 -0.18 -1.41
CA GLU A 87 -8.17 -1.57 -1.02
C GLU A 87 -8.94 -2.35 -2.08
N ALA A 88 -9.92 -1.72 -2.74
CA ALA A 88 -10.67 -2.32 -3.84
C ALA A 88 -9.76 -2.66 -5.04
N VAL A 89 -8.81 -1.80 -5.40
CA VAL A 89 -7.84 -2.08 -6.48
C VAL A 89 -6.91 -3.22 -6.10
N ILE A 90 -6.40 -3.24 -4.86
CA ILE A 90 -5.53 -4.31 -4.38
C ILE A 90 -6.28 -5.65 -4.41
N THR A 91 -7.47 -5.69 -3.83
CA THR A 91 -8.27 -6.93 -3.70
C THR A 91 -8.83 -7.41 -5.03
N GLY A 92 -9.14 -6.49 -5.96
CA GLY A 92 -9.63 -6.82 -7.29
C GLY A 92 -8.55 -7.20 -8.31
N SER A 93 -7.28 -7.15 -7.93
CA SER A 93 -6.15 -7.46 -8.82
C SER A 93 -5.72 -8.92 -8.70
N SER A 94 -5.23 -9.49 -9.80
CA SER A 94 -4.58 -10.80 -9.82
C SER A 94 -3.23 -10.75 -9.11
N LEU A 95 -2.73 -11.91 -8.67
CA LEU A 95 -1.38 -12.06 -8.13
C LEU A 95 -0.29 -11.66 -9.14
N GLU A 96 -0.56 -11.88 -10.42
CA GLU A 96 0.35 -11.55 -11.53
C GLU A 96 0.27 -10.08 -11.95
N ASP A 97 -0.71 -9.32 -11.45
CA ASP A 97 -0.85 -7.92 -11.80
C ASP A 97 0.16 -7.06 -11.03
N ASP A 98 0.74 -6.10 -11.73
CA ASP A 98 1.46 -5.00 -11.12
C ASP A 98 0.48 -4.09 -10.37
N LEU A 99 0.88 -3.64 -9.17
CA LEU A 99 0.17 -2.61 -8.42
C LEU A 99 0.94 -1.30 -8.47
N PHE A 100 0.27 -0.27 -8.99
CA PHE A 100 0.79 1.08 -9.02
C PHE A 100 0.07 1.96 -8.00
N PHE A 101 0.84 2.66 -7.17
CA PHE A 101 0.34 3.67 -6.23
C PHE A 101 1.04 4.99 -6.48
N GLY A 102 0.27 6.04 -6.77
CA GLY A 102 0.83 7.32 -7.18
C GLY A 102 0.00 8.50 -6.69
N TYR A 103 0.69 9.56 -6.28
CA TYR A 103 0.07 10.83 -5.93
C TYR A 103 -0.10 11.70 -7.18
N THR A 104 -1.27 12.33 -7.30
CA THR A 104 -1.61 13.16 -8.46
C THR A 104 -1.46 14.66 -8.23
N ALA A 105 -1.28 15.11 -6.98
CA ALA A 105 -1.06 16.51 -6.65
C ALA A 105 0.18 17.09 -7.36
N ALA A 106 0.07 18.31 -7.88
CA ALA A 106 1.11 18.98 -8.69
C ALA A 106 2.47 19.05 -7.98
N TYR A 107 2.46 19.14 -6.64
CA TYR A 107 3.64 19.32 -5.81
C TYR A 107 4.11 18.03 -5.11
N ALA A 108 3.49 16.87 -5.39
CA ALA A 108 3.83 15.61 -4.73
C ALA A 108 5.31 15.25 -4.89
N GLY A 109 5.86 15.38 -6.10
CA GLY A 109 7.28 15.11 -6.36
C GLY A 109 8.21 16.07 -5.61
N HIS A 110 7.81 17.34 -5.45
CA HIS A 110 8.58 18.31 -4.68
C HIS A 110 8.61 17.97 -3.18
N GLN A 111 7.52 17.42 -2.63
CA GLN A 111 7.50 16.96 -1.24
C GLN A 111 8.34 15.70 -1.05
N GLU A 112 8.26 14.75 -1.99
CA GLU A 112 8.97 13.48 -1.90
C GLU A 112 10.50 13.66 -2.01
N TYR A 113 10.94 14.42 -3.00
CA TYR A 113 12.36 14.55 -3.36
C TYR A 113 13.02 15.83 -2.85
N GLY A 114 12.24 16.82 -2.43
CA GLY A 114 12.72 18.14 -2.05
C GLY A 114 12.72 19.11 -3.24
N ALA A 115 12.67 20.40 -2.92
CA ALA A 115 12.70 21.49 -3.90
C ALA A 115 13.14 22.79 -3.23
N ASN A 116 13.73 23.71 -4.01
CA ASN A 116 14.06 25.07 -3.54
C ASN A 116 14.89 25.10 -2.25
N GLY A 117 15.88 24.22 -2.13
CA GLY A 117 16.75 24.13 -0.95
C GLY A 117 16.10 23.44 0.26
N ARG A 118 14.85 22.97 0.16
CA ARG A 118 14.20 22.16 1.21
C ARG A 118 14.46 20.67 0.94
N PRO A 119 14.83 19.89 1.98
CA PRO A 119 14.97 18.45 1.85
C PRO A 119 13.61 17.79 1.59
N GLY A 120 13.60 16.69 0.83
CA GLY A 120 12.40 15.88 0.61
C GLY A 120 12.09 14.98 1.80
N THR A 121 10.80 14.73 2.06
CA THR A 121 10.36 13.93 3.21
C THR A 121 10.48 12.43 2.97
N GLY A 122 10.51 11.98 1.71
CA GLY A 122 10.74 10.59 1.35
C GLY A 122 9.62 9.63 1.79
N PHE A 123 8.37 10.10 1.88
CA PHE A 123 7.22 9.33 2.33
C PHE A 123 6.90 8.13 1.42
N VAL A 124 7.16 8.25 0.12
CA VAL A 124 6.96 7.14 -0.82
C VAL A 124 8.14 6.18 -0.80
N ARG A 125 9.36 6.69 -1.00
CA ARG A 125 10.56 5.84 -1.14
C ARG A 125 10.89 5.06 0.13
N LEU A 126 10.67 5.65 1.31
CA LEU A 126 10.96 4.97 2.57
C LEU A 126 9.91 3.91 2.90
N ALA A 127 8.63 4.16 2.60
CA ALA A 127 7.59 3.14 2.71
C ALA A 127 7.84 1.97 1.75
N ALA A 128 8.25 2.25 0.51
CA ALA A 128 8.62 1.23 -0.46
C ALA A 128 9.84 0.41 -0.01
N GLN A 129 10.86 1.04 0.59
CA GLN A 129 12.01 0.35 1.17
C GLN A 129 11.62 -0.63 2.29
N ASN A 130 10.53 -0.35 2.99
CA ASN A 130 10.01 -1.22 4.05
C ASN A 130 9.19 -2.41 3.54
N TRP A 131 9.09 -2.62 2.22
CA TRP A 131 8.40 -3.78 1.65
C TRP A 131 8.79 -5.13 2.28
N PRO A 132 10.08 -5.49 2.44
CA PRO A 132 10.45 -6.76 3.07
C PRO A 132 9.98 -6.86 4.53
N VAL A 133 9.93 -5.73 5.26
CA VAL A 133 9.46 -5.69 6.65
C VAL A 133 7.97 -5.99 6.72
N HIS A 134 7.16 -5.41 5.81
CA HIS A 134 5.72 -5.66 5.73
C HIS A 134 5.43 -7.11 5.31
N VAL A 135 6.12 -7.61 4.28
CA VAL A 135 5.99 -9.00 3.83
C VAL A 135 6.32 -9.98 4.95
N ASN A 136 7.45 -9.82 5.64
CA ASN A 136 7.84 -10.72 6.72
C ASN A 136 6.81 -10.74 7.87
N ARG A 137 6.29 -9.56 8.22
CA ARG A 137 5.26 -9.42 9.26
C ARG A 137 3.96 -10.11 8.86
N ASN A 138 3.50 -9.89 7.63
CA ASN A 138 2.24 -10.46 7.15
C ASN A 138 2.36 -11.95 6.85
N ALA A 139 3.50 -12.42 6.36
CA ALA A 139 3.79 -13.85 6.24
C ALA A 139 3.72 -14.56 7.60
N ALA A 140 4.24 -13.96 8.67
CA ALA A 140 4.13 -14.53 10.02
C ALA A 140 2.67 -14.59 10.51
N LYS A 141 1.87 -13.54 10.25
CA LYS A 141 0.43 -13.51 10.59
C LYS A 141 -0.35 -14.57 9.83
N VAL A 142 -0.16 -14.64 8.51
CA VAL A 142 -0.86 -15.57 7.61
C VAL A 142 -0.48 -17.01 7.93
N ARG A 143 0.81 -17.31 8.13
CA ARG A 143 1.26 -18.64 8.54
C ARG A 143 0.51 -19.13 9.79
N LYS A 144 0.40 -18.27 10.81
CA LYS A 144 -0.36 -18.57 12.02
C LYS A 144 -1.86 -18.77 11.76
N ALA A 145 -2.46 -17.93 10.90
CA ALA A 145 -3.89 -17.99 10.60
C ALA A 145 -4.29 -19.25 9.80
N PHE A 146 -3.46 -19.67 8.85
CA PHE A 146 -3.73 -20.81 7.96
C PHE A 146 -3.23 -22.15 8.52
N GLY A 147 -2.43 -22.12 9.60
CA GLY A 147 -1.80 -23.30 10.20
C GLY A 147 -0.73 -23.92 9.30
N LEU A 148 0.08 -23.06 8.68
CA LEU A 148 1.20 -23.41 7.79
C LEU A 148 2.54 -23.47 8.55
#